data_AF-K1TBM8-F1
#
_entry.id   AF-K1TBM8-F1
#
_cell.length_a   1.000
_cell.length_b   1.000
_cell.length_c   1.000
_cell.angle_alpha   90.00
_cell.angle_beta   90.00
_cell.angle_gamma   90.00
#
_symmetry.space_group_name_H-M   'P 1'
#
loop_
_entity.id
_entity.type
_entity.pdbx_description
1 polymer ?
#
loop_
_entity_poly.entity_id
_entity_poly.type
_entity_poly.pdbx_seq_one_letter_code
_entity_poly.pdbx_strand_id
1 'polypeptide(L)' 'MNDMKLKPDFLFEISWEVCNKVGGINTVIATKARTVCGKYGDRYFTIGPDLGQGADREFEEDPALLKGWRQTLYEKGIR' A
#
# COMPACT_ATOMS: atom_id res chain seq x y z
N MET A 1 -19.12 27.82 3.70
CA MET A 1 -18.84 26.71 4.63
C MET A 1 -17.68 25.93 4.04
N ASN A 2 -16.55 25.83 4.76
CA ASN A 2 -15.26 25.37 4.22
C ASN A 2 -15.29 23.87 3.89
N ASP A 3 -15.29 23.53 2.59
CA ASP A 3 -15.04 22.17 2.06
C ASP A 3 -13.62 21.64 2.36
N MET A 4 -12.76 22.47 2.96
CA MET A 4 -11.38 22.14 3.33
C MET A 4 -11.22 21.07 4.43
N LYS A 5 -12.31 20.54 5.01
CA LYS A 5 -12.24 19.60 6.17
C LYS A 5 -12.42 18.11 5.84
N LEU A 6 -12.57 17.71 4.58
CA LEU A 6 -12.92 16.32 4.23
C LEU A 6 -11.80 15.51 3.56
N LYS A 7 -10.59 16.07 3.37
CA LYS A 7 -9.47 15.33 2.77
C LYS A 7 -8.58 14.76 3.88
N PRO A 8 -8.41 13.42 3.96
CA PRO A 8 -7.50 12.83 4.94
C PRO A 8 -6.04 13.14 4.55
N ASP A 9 -5.18 13.23 5.56
CA ASP A 9 -3.73 13.39 5.35
C ASP A 9 -3.16 12.17 4.62
N PHE A 10 -3.59 10.97 5.03
CA PHE A 10 -3.16 9.69 4.47
C PHE A 10 -4.34 8.83 4.04
N LEU A 11 -4.17 8.07 2.96
CA LEU A 11 -5.15 7.12 2.45
C LEU A 11 -4.53 5.72 2.45
N PHE A 12 -5.18 4.78 3.15
CA PHE A 12 -4.79 3.38 3.19
C PHE A 12 -5.85 2.55 2.45
N GLU A 13 -5.41 1.73 1.51
CA GLU A 13 -6.25 0.77 0.80
C GLU A 13 -5.75 -0.64 1.06
N ILE A 14 -6.65 -1.51 1.53
CA ILE A 14 -6.31 -2.86 1.96
C ILE A 14 -7.07 -3.85 1.08
N SER A 15 -6.37 -4.82 0.51
CA SER A 15 -6.99 -5.90 -0.26
C SER A 15 -6.09 -7.12 -0.31
N TRP A 16 -6.70 -8.29 -0.42
CA TRP A 16 -5.99 -9.55 -0.69
C TRP A 16 -5.23 -9.53 -2.01
N GLU A 17 -5.66 -8.70 -2.97
CA GLU A 17 -5.12 -8.65 -4.33
C GLU A 17 -4.09 -7.52 -4.56
N VAL A 18 -3.68 -6.80 -3.50
CA VAL A 18 -2.52 -5.88 -3.57
C VAL A 18 -1.27 -6.70 -3.80
N CYS A 19 -0.58 -6.47 -4.92
CA CYS A 19 0.59 -7.22 -5.36
C CYS A 19 0.38 -8.75 -5.40
N ASN A 20 -0.87 -9.20 -5.54
CA ASN A 20 -1.26 -10.59 -5.56
C ASN A 20 -2.36 -10.80 -6.61
N LYS A 21 -1.98 -11.16 -7.83
CA LYS A 21 -2.94 -11.27 -8.93
C LYS A 21 -3.73 -12.58 -8.86
N VAL A 22 -4.89 -12.51 -8.18
CA VAL A 22 -5.85 -13.62 -8.08
C VAL A 22 -7.04 -13.43 -9.02
N GLY A 23 -7.51 -12.19 -9.18
CA GLY A 23 -8.71 -11.88 -9.94
C GLY A 23 -8.71 -10.45 -10.50
N GLY A 24 -9.91 -9.88 -10.62
CA GLY A 24 -10.10 -8.56 -11.21
C GLY A 24 -9.70 -7.40 -10.29
N ILE A 25 -9.66 -7.61 -8.97
CA ILE A 25 -9.43 -6.54 -8.00
C ILE A 25 -7.99 -6.02 -8.12
N ASN A 26 -7.01 -6.89 -8.37
CA ASN A 26 -5.64 -6.48 -8.68
C ASN A 26 -5.60 -5.42 -9.80
N THR A 27 -6.33 -5.67 -10.89
CA THR A 27 -6.42 -4.73 -12.03
C THR A 27 -7.11 -3.43 -11.64
N VAL A 28 -8.18 -3.50 -10.84
CA VAL A 28 -8.88 -2.31 -10.34
C VAL A 28 -7.95 -1.44 -9.50
N ILE A 29 -7.20 -2.04 -8.57
CA ILE A 29 -6.25 -1.32 -7.70
C ILE A 29 -5.13 -0.71 -8.55
N ALA A 30 -4.50 -1.49 -9.43
CA ALA A 30 -3.39 -1.04 -10.28
C ALA A 30 -3.79 0.13 -11.20
N THR A 31 -4.98 0.04 -11.81
CA THR A 31 -5.47 1.12 -12.70
C THR A 31 -5.89 2.36 -11.94
N LYS A 32 -6.52 2.20 -10.76
CA LYS A 32 -6.94 3.30 -9.88
C LYS A 32 -5.76 4.00 -9.21
N ALA A 33 -4.70 3.26 -8.86
CA ALA A 33 -3.53 3.79 -8.14
C ALA A 33 -2.94 5.02 -8.83
N ARG A 34 -2.81 5.02 -10.17
CA ARG A 34 -2.33 6.17 -10.94
C ARG A 34 -3.13 7.45 -10.68
N THR A 35 -4.46 7.34 -10.67
CA THR A 35 -5.36 8.47 -10.41
C THR A 35 -5.30 8.93 -8.95
N VAL A 36 -5.18 7.98 -8.01
CA VAL A 36 -5.14 8.28 -6.58
C VAL A 36 -3.81 8.93 -6.18
N CYS A 37 -2.69 8.43 -6.72
CA CYS A 37 -1.36 9.05 -6.58
C CYS A 37 -1.36 10.50 -7.12
N GLY A 38 -2.08 10.79 -8.21
CA GLY A 38 -2.25 12.17 -8.68
C GLY A 38 -2.93 13.11 -7.65
N LYS A 39 -3.73 12.57 -6.72
CA LYS A 39 -4.44 13.35 -5.67
C LYS A 39 -3.73 13.35 -4.33
N TYR A 40 -3.07 12.25 -3.96
CA TYR A 40 -2.50 12.03 -2.63
C TYR A 40 -0.97 11.96 -2.61
N GLY A 41 -0.31 11.79 -3.77
CA GLY A 41 1.14 11.63 -3.86
C GLY A 41 1.62 10.47 -2.98
N ASP A 42 2.71 10.71 -2.24
CA ASP A 42 3.33 9.75 -1.33
C ASP A 42 2.52 9.48 -0.05
N ARG A 43 1.27 9.95 0.02
CA ARG A 43 0.36 9.73 1.15
C ARG A 43 -0.71 8.68 0.86
N TYR A 44 -0.57 7.93 -0.23
CA TYR A 44 -1.40 6.78 -0.57
C TYR A 44 -0.62 5.48 -0.34
N PHE A 45 -1.17 4.61 0.49
CA PHE A 45 -0.59 3.32 0.85
C PHE A 45 -1.53 2.19 0.47
N THR A 46 -0.98 1.14 -0.13
CA THR A 46 -1.69 -0.12 -0.34
C THR A 46 -1.10 -1.20 0.58
N ILE A 47 -1.96 -1.99 1.21
CA ILE A 47 -1.57 -3.07 2.13
C ILE A 47 -2.16 -4.38 1.60
N GLY A 48 -1.29 -5.37 1.42
CA GLY A 48 -1.62 -6.71 0.95
C GLY A 48 -0.99 -7.80 1.81
N PRO A 49 -1.28 -9.08 1.51
CA PRO A 49 -0.63 -10.19 2.17
C PRO A 49 0.86 -10.28 1.80
N ASP A 50 1.70 -10.72 2.74
CA ASP A 50 3.04 -11.18 2.40
C ASP A 50 2.94 -12.57 1.75
N LEU A 51 3.33 -12.66 0.48
CA LEU A 51 3.29 -13.89 -0.32
C LEU A 51 4.59 -14.70 -0.22
N GLY A 52 5.59 -14.21 0.51
CA GLY A 52 6.89 -14.87 0.64
C GLY A 52 7.73 -14.90 -0.64
N GLN A 53 8.77 -15.74 -0.62
CA GLN A 53 9.73 -15.84 -1.72
C GLN A 53 9.28 -16.93 -2.71
N GLY A 54 8.91 -16.55 -3.94
CA GLY A 54 8.67 -17.50 -5.04
C GLY A 54 7.42 -17.27 -5.90
N ALA A 55 6.50 -16.39 -5.50
CA ALA A 55 5.39 -15.96 -6.38
C ALA A 55 5.90 -14.98 -7.45
N ASP A 56 5.18 -14.85 -8.58
CA ASP A 56 5.39 -13.76 -9.55
C ASP A 56 5.33 -12.41 -8.80
N ARG A 57 6.49 -11.80 -8.54
CA ARG A 57 6.58 -10.64 -7.62
C ARG A 57 6.17 -9.37 -8.35
N GLU A 58 4.92 -8.95 -8.14
CA GLU A 58 4.52 -7.56 -8.37
C GLU A 58 5.07 -6.62 -7.28
N PHE A 59 5.66 -7.16 -6.20
CA PHE A 59 6.21 -6.41 -5.07
C PHE A 59 7.75 -6.53 -4.99
N GLU A 60 8.39 -5.37 -5.04
CA GLU A 60 9.82 -5.18 -4.74
C GLU A 60 9.97 -4.46 -3.40
N GLU A 61 10.67 -5.08 -2.44
CA GLU A 61 10.89 -4.48 -1.14
C GLU A 61 11.97 -3.39 -1.24
N ASP A 62 11.69 -2.21 -0.67
CA ASP A 62 12.71 -1.18 -0.40
C ASP A 62 13.06 -1.19 1.10
N PRO A 63 14.23 -1.72 1.49
CA PRO A 63 14.66 -1.75 2.89
C PRO A 63 14.92 -0.38 3.50
N ALA A 64 14.96 0.68 2.68
CA ALA A 64 15.15 2.05 3.12
C ALA A 64 13.85 2.82 3.36
N LEU A 65 12.74 2.35 2.80
CA LEU A 65 11.44 2.97 3.01
C LEU A 65 10.96 2.76 4.46
N LEU A 66 10.58 3.86 5.12
CA LEU A 66 9.99 3.85 6.47
C LEU A 66 10.75 2.99 7.51
N LYS A 67 12.10 2.98 7.48
CA LYS A 67 12.95 2.16 8.36
C LYS A 67 12.52 2.16 9.83
N GLY A 68 12.15 3.33 10.37
CA GLY A 68 11.72 3.47 11.76
C GLY A 68 10.44 2.68 12.07
N TRP A 69 9.46 2.68 11.15
CA TRP A 69 8.23 1.92 11.31
C TRP A 69 8.52 0.41 11.28
N ARG A 70 9.35 -0.03 10.34
CA ARG A 70 9.76 -1.44 10.26
C ARG A 70 10.44 -1.89 11.56
N GLN A 71 11.37 -1.09 12.09
CA GLN A 71 12.04 -1.39 13.34
C GLN A 71 11.04 -1.52 14.51
N THR A 72 10.11 -0.57 14.65
CA THR A 72 9.06 -0.64 15.69
C THR A 72 8.17 -1.88 15.56
N LEU A 73 7.85 -2.32 14.34
CA LEU A 73 7.07 -3.55 14.12
C LEU A 73 7.86 -4.80 14.50
N TYR A 74 9.15 -4.84 14.16
CA TYR A 74 10.04 -5.97 14.50
C TYR A 74 10.23 -6.11 16.01
N GLU A 75 10.37 -4.99 16.73
CA GLU A 75 10.43 -4.96 18.19
C GLU A 75 9.14 -5.51 18.83
N LYS A 76 7.99 -5.38 18.14
CA LYS A 76 6.70 -5.94 18.55
C LYS A 76 6.49 -7.39 18.10
N GLY A 77 7.47 -8.00 17.42
CA GLY A 77 7.40 -9.38 16.94
C GLY A 77 6.59 -9.57 15.66
N ILE A 78 6.22 -8.49 14.96
CA ILE A 78 5.56 -8.54 13.65
C ILE A 78 6.65 -8.56 12.59
N ARG A 79 6.60 -9.52 11.65
CA ARG A 79 7.57 -9.67 10.56
C ARG A 79 6.87 -9.58 9.22
#